data_AF-A0AA45WK06-F1
#
_entry.id   AF-A0AA45WK06-F1
#
_cell.length_a   1.000
_cell.length_b   1.000
_cell.length_c   1.000
_cell.angle_alpha   90.00
_cell.angle_beta   90.00
_cell.angle_gamma   90.00
#
_symmetry.space_group_name_H-M   'P 1'
#
loop_
_entity.id
_entity.type
_entity.pdbx_description
1 polymer ?
#
loop_
_entity_poly.entity_id
_entity_poly.type
_entity_poly.pdbx_seq_one_letter_code
_entity_poly.pdbx_strand_id
1 'polypeptide(L)' 'METEKLYAETKPLLISLAYRMLGSMMDAEDIVQEAFISLNEIPSAHVRNPKSYL' A
#
# COMPACT_ATOMS: atom_id res chain seq x y z
N MET A 1 13.93 -3.04 3.74
CA MET A 1 14.24 -4.39 3.24
C MET A 1 13.00 -5.26 3.01
N GLU A 2 12.15 -5.58 4.02
CA GLU A 2 10.92 -6.38 3.77
C GLU A 2 9.75 -5.53 3.23
N THR A 3 9.49 -4.36 3.82
CA THR A 3 8.42 -3.44 3.37
C THR A 3 8.67 -2.90 1.96
N GLU A 4 9.94 -2.62 1.59
CA GLU A 4 10.29 -2.19 0.23
C GLU A 4 10.01 -3.26 -0.82
N LYS A 5 10.27 -4.53 -0.47
CA LYS A 5 9.96 -5.65 -1.36
C LYS A 5 8.46 -5.83 -1.51
N LEU A 6 7.72 -5.76 -0.39
CA LEU A 6 6.26 -5.77 -0.41
C LEU A 6 5.70 -4.61 -1.25
N TYR A 7 6.27 -3.41 -1.11
CA TYR A 7 5.91 -2.23 -1.90
C TYR A 7 6.12 -2.48 -3.39
N ALA A 8 7.30 -2.95 -3.80
CA ALA A 8 7.57 -3.25 -5.19
C ALA A 8 6.62 -4.32 -5.77
N GLU A 9 6.25 -5.33 -4.97
CA GLU A 9 5.36 -6.42 -5.39
C GLU A 9 3.88 -6.00 -5.51
N THR A 10 3.37 -5.19 -4.57
CA THR A 10 1.93 -4.87 -4.51
C THR A 10 1.58 -3.51 -5.12
N LYS A 11 2.52 -2.57 -5.24
CA LYS A 11 2.27 -1.22 -5.77
C LYS A 11 1.52 -1.19 -7.10
N PRO A 12 1.88 -1.99 -8.14
CA PRO A 12 1.15 -1.93 -9.42
C PRO A 12 -0.32 -2.33 -9.28
N LEU A 13 -0.61 -3.33 -8.45
CA LEU A 13 -1.97 -3.79 -8.19
C LEU A 13 -2.77 -2.76 -7.41
N LEU A 14 -2.18 -2.20 -6.34
CA LEU A 14 -2.84 -1.22 -5.47
C LEU A 14 -3.13 0.08 -6.20
N ILE A 15 -2.19 0.58 -7.02
CA ILE A 15 -2.43 1.75 -7.88
C ILE A 15 -3.54 1.46 -8.88
N SER A 16 -3.55 0.29 -9.52
CA SER A 16 -4.62 -0.08 -10.46
C SER A 16 -5.99 -0.12 -9.78
N LEU A 17 -6.06 -0.63 -8.54
CA LEU A 17 -7.30 -0.66 -7.77
C LEU A 17 -7.73 0.74 -7.34
N ALA A 18 -6.84 1.52 -6.73
CA ALA A 18 -7.10 2.88 -6.28
C ALA A 18 -7.51 3.78 -7.46
N TYR A 19 -6.87 3.63 -8.62
CA TYR A 19 -7.25 4.36 -9.83
C TYR A 19 -8.67 4.02 -10.30
N ARG A 20 -9.10 2.74 -10.23
CA ARG A 20 -10.49 2.36 -10.54
C ARG A 20 -11.50 2.94 -9.55
N MET A 21 -11.10 3.18 -8.30
CA MET A 21 -11.98 3.73 -7.26
C MET A 21 -12.08 5.25 -7.30
N LEU A 22 -10.96 5.93 -7.58
CA LEU A 22 -10.83 7.38 -7.45
C LEU A 22 -10.88 8.12 -8.80
N GLY A 23 -10.57 7.43 -9.91
CA GLY A 23 -10.56 8.01 -11.26
C GLY A 23 -9.39 8.97 -11.52
N SER A 24 -8.48 9.14 -10.56
CA SER A 24 -7.36 10.07 -10.59
C SER A 24 -6.06 9.33 -10.32
N MET A 25 -5.06 9.49 -11.19
CA MET A 25 -3.75 8.86 -10.98
C MET A 25 -3.03 9.46 -9.77
N MET A 26 -3.17 10.79 -9.58
CA MET A 26 -2.55 11.49 -8.45
C MET A 26 -3.10 10.97 -7.11
N ASP A 27 -4.43 10.89 -6.99
CA ASP A 27 -5.06 10.42 -5.74
C ASP A 27 -4.78 8.92 -5.51
N ALA A 28 -4.63 8.14 -6.58
CA ALA A 28 -4.28 6.73 -6.49
C ALA A 28 -2.84 6.52 -5.99
N GLU A 29 -1.89 7.34 -6.43
CA GLU A 29 -0.51 7.29 -5.92
C GLU A 29 -0.42 7.74 -4.47
N ASP A 30 -1.16 8.79 -4.11
CA ASP A 30 -1.16 9.37 -2.77
C ASP A 30 -1.69 8.38 -1.73
N ILE A 31 -2.88 7.80 -1.95
CA ILE A 31 -3.47 6.87 -1.00
C ILE A 31 -2.66 5.57 -0.84
N VAL A 32 -1.99 5.13 -1.91
CA VAL A 32 -1.08 3.97 -1.84
C VAL A 32 0.17 4.32 -1.03
N GLN A 33 0.70 5.54 -1.15
CA GLN A 33 1.80 5.97 -0.28
C GLN A 33 1.37 6.03 1.19
N GLU A 34 0.22 6.65 1.49
CA GLU A 34 -0.31 6.75 2.85
C GLU A 34 -0.52 5.37 3.50
N ALA A 35 -1.00 4.38 2.74
CA ALA A 35 -1.18 3.01 3.21
C ALA A 35 0.14 2.36 3.64
N PHE A 36 1.23 2.61 2.89
CA PHE A 36 2.56 2.09 3.22
C PHE A 36 3.26 2.85 4.34
N ILE A 37 2.99 4.15 4.50
CA ILE A 37 3.44 4.92 5.66
C ILE A 37 2.76 4.34 6.92
N SER A 38 1.44 4.18 6.88
CA SER A 38 0.64 3.59 7.97
C SER A 38 1.14 2.19 8.35
N LEU A 39 1.45 1.35 7.35
CA LEU A 39 2.01 0.02 7.59
C LEU A 39 3.39 0.06 8.29
N ASN A 40 4.24 1.04 7.97
CA ASN A 40 5.55 1.18 8.61
C ASN A 40 5.46 1.72 10.05
N GLU A 41 4.43 2.50 10.36
CA GLU A 41 4.20 3.04 11.71
C GLU A 41 3.63 1.99 12.67
N ILE A 42 2.92 0.98 12.15
CA ILE A 42 2.37 -0.10 12.97
C ILE A 42 3.49 -1.09 13.34
N PRO A 43 3.67 -1.42 14.64
CA PRO A 43 4.63 -2.44 15.03
C PRO A 43 4.29 -3.77 14.35
N SER A 44 5.28 -4.41 13.72
CA SER A 44 5.11 -5.64 12.91
C SER A 44 4.38 -6.78 13.63
N ALA A 45 4.35 -6.80 14.96
CA ALA A 45 3.57 -7.73 15.77
C ALA A 45 2.04 -7.60 15.61
N HIS A 46 1.53 -6.45 15.16
CA HIS A 46 0.10 -6.18 15.03
C HIS A 46 -0.45 -6.51 13.63
N VAL A 47 0.39 -6.50 12.59
CA VAL A 47 -0.01 -6.85 11.22
C VAL A 47 0.45 -8.27 10.90
N ARG A 48 -0.44 -9.25 11.12
CA ARG A 48 -0.14 -10.68 10.87
C ARG A 48 0.00 -11.01 9.37
N ASN A 49 -0.67 -10.26 8.50
CA ASN A 49 -0.60 -10.44 7.05
C ASN A 49 -0.60 -9.08 6.34
N PRO A 50 0.60 -8.56 5.97
CA PRO A 50 0.73 -7.28 5.29
C PRO A 50 -0.02 -7.19 3.95
N LYS A 51 -0.18 -8.31 3.22
CA LYS A 51 -0.92 -8.34 1.93
C LYS A 51 -2.43 -8.24 2.09
N SER A 52 -2.98 -8.56 3.26
CA SER A 52 -4.41 -8.40 3.55
C SER A 52 -4.72 -7.08 4.22
N TYR A 53 -3.70 -6.43 4.80
CA TYR A 53 -3.82 -5.09 5.37
C TYR A 53 -3.85 -4.02 4.27
N LEU A 54 -3.06 -4.23 3.21
CA LEU A 54 -3.03 -3.41 1.99
C LEU A 54 -4.10 -3.86 0.99
#